data_AF-A0A961FAR7-F1
#
_entry.id   AF-A0A961FAR7-F1
#
_cell.length_a   1.000
_cell.length_b   1.000
_cell.length_c   1.000
_cell.angle_alpha   90.00
_cell.angle_beta   90.00
_cell.angle_gamma   90.00
#
_symmetry.space_group_name_H-M   'P 1'
#
loop_
_entity.id
_entity.type
_entity.pdbx_description
1 polymer ?
#
loop_
_entity_poly.entity_id
_entity_poly.type
_entity_poly.pdbx_seq_one_letter_code
_entity_poly.pdbx_strand_id
1 'polypeptide(L)'
;ERALYETLFRSKERMESLEPSRRLALETHYRQLLEEQNSGAWSRLKLGASNFTLLPLSCLIWLVLSYVGGIGILKERKWNGYVALLLPLLAFLALLNAHNESYSRSPPGDVFLYPSEDYLVKHHLDGPLSRSISGQYDQLKEAWQRYLIANWSRDTPPTLMSGEWEFLLARIEARNHSKADSIENGNYTAVGWFISLFWGLMVGFTELIELIQRARSKRCA
;
A
#
# COMPACT_ATOMS: atom_id res chain seq x y z
N GLU A 1 -2.65 1.73 -10.92
CA GLU A 1 -1.93 0.60 -11.54
C GLU A 1 -2.69 0.03 -12.73
N ARG A 2 -3.95 -0.38 -12.55
CA ARG A 2 -4.83 -0.79 -13.66
C ARG A 2 -4.81 0.17 -14.86
N ALA A 3 -4.96 1.48 -14.63
CA ALA A 3 -4.91 2.47 -15.70
C ALA A 3 -3.60 2.43 -16.52
N LEU A 4 -2.46 2.09 -15.90
CA LEU A 4 -1.16 1.98 -16.58
C LEU A 4 -1.13 0.76 -17.51
N TYR A 5 -1.62 -0.39 -17.03
CA TYR A 5 -1.74 -1.58 -17.86
C TYR A 5 -2.80 -1.40 -18.96
N GLU A 6 -3.93 -0.75 -18.68
CA GLU A 6 -4.92 -0.43 -19.71
C GLU A 6 -4.35 0.47 -20.81
N THR A 7 -3.50 1.45 -20.46
CA THR A 7 -2.79 2.25 -21.47
C THR A 7 -1.81 1.41 -22.29
N LEU A 8 -1.09 0.46 -21.68
CA LEU A 8 -0.19 -0.46 -22.40
C LEU A 8 -0.96 -1.37 -23.37
N PHE A 9 -2.03 -2.00 -22.90
CA PHE A 9 -2.80 -2.97 -23.70
C PHE A 9 -3.65 -2.32 -24.79
N ARG A 10 -3.94 -1.02 -24.70
CA ARG A 10 -4.58 -0.27 -25.79
C ARG A 10 -3.67 -0.11 -27.00
N SER A 11 -2.35 -0.11 -26.84
CA SER A 11 -1.38 -0.05 -27.94
C SER A 11 -0.94 -1.45 -28.39
N LYS A 12 -1.85 -2.19 -29.02
CA LYS A 12 -1.63 -3.57 -29.48
C LYS A 12 -0.36 -3.72 -30.34
N GLU A 13 -0.16 -2.81 -31.29
CA GLU A 13 1.01 -2.82 -32.20
C GLU A 13 2.35 -2.72 -31.45
N ARG A 14 2.41 -1.96 -30.35
CA ARG A 14 3.64 -1.81 -29.56
C ARG A 14 3.89 -3.03 -28.69
N MET A 15 2.83 -3.64 -28.15
CA MET A 15 2.95 -4.91 -27.43
C MET A 15 3.46 -6.03 -28.33
N GLU A 16 3.10 -6.02 -29.62
CA GLU A 16 3.60 -6.98 -30.61
C GLU A 16 5.08 -6.77 -30.95
N SER A 17 5.59 -5.54 -30.83
CA SER A 17 7.01 -5.21 -31.05
C SER A 17 7.93 -5.57 -29.87
N LEU A 18 7.35 -5.86 -28.69
CA LEU A 18 8.14 -6.27 -27.53
C LEU A 18 8.70 -7.67 -27.69
N GLU A 19 9.85 -7.91 -27.02
CA GLU A 19 10.42 -9.25 -26.92
C GLU A 19 9.37 -10.24 -26.37
N PRO A 20 9.22 -11.44 -26.97
CA PRO A 20 8.16 -12.38 -26.59
C PRO A 20 8.17 -12.74 -25.10
N SER A 21 9.37 -12.81 -24.49
CA SER A 21 9.59 -13.07 -23.06
C SER A 21 8.95 -11.98 -22.18
N ARG A 22 9.23 -10.72 -22.47
CA ARG A 22 8.70 -9.55 -21.75
C ARG A 22 7.20 -9.42 -21.92
N ARG A 23 6.70 -9.64 -23.14
CA ARG A 23 5.26 -9.63 -23.43
C ARG A 23 4.53 -10.66 -22.57
N LEU A 24 5.03 -11.90 -22.52
CA LEU A 24 4.43 -12.96 -21.71
C LEU A 24 4.43 -12.59 -20.22
N ALA A 25 5.53 -12.00 -19.71
CA ALA A 25 5.60 -11.56 -18.31
C ALA A 25 4.56 -10.48 -18.00
N LEU A 26 4.41 -9.47 -18.86
CA LEU A 26 3.41 -8.40 -18.72
C LEU A 26 1.98 -8.92 -18.80
N GLU A 27 1.69 -9.81 -19.76
CA GLU A 27 0.38 -10.47 -19.88
C GLU A 27 0.05 -11.31 -18.64
N THR A 28 1.01 -12.06 -18.13
CA THR A 28 0.84 -12.86 -16.92
C THR A 28 0.53 -11.98 -15.72
N HIS A 29 1.30 -10.90 -15.51
CA HIS A 29 1.04 -9.94 -14.44
C HIS A 29 -0.32 -9.25 -14.57
N TYR A 30 -0.70 -8.87 -15.78
CA TYR A 30 -1.99 -8.24 -16.03
C TYR A 30 -3.16 -9.20 -15.74
N ARG A 31 -3.03 -10.47 -16.14
CA ARG A 31 -4.01 -11.50 -15.80
C ARG A 31 -4.11 -11.72 -14.30
N GLN A 32 -2.99 -11.79 -13.59
CA GLN A 32 -2.97 -11.88 -12.14
C GLN A 32 -3.71 -10.70 -11.49
N LEU A 33 -3.46 -9.46 -11.94
CA LEU A 33 -4.17 -8.28 -11.44
C LEU A 33 -5.68 -8.34 -11.69
N LEU A 34 -6.10 -8.84 -12.87
CA LEU A 34 -7.51 -9.03 -13.18
C LEU A 34 -8.14 -10.13 -12.34
N GLU A 35 -7.44 -11.23 -12.10
CA GLU A 35 -7.90 -12.32 -11.23
C GLU A 35 -8.02 -11.86 -9.78
N GLU A 36 -7.03 -11.13 -9.25
CA GLU A 36 -7.09 -10.51 -7.92
C GLU A 36 -8.29 -9.56 -7.80
N GLN A 37 -8.51 -8.73 -8.82
CA GLN A 37 -9.63 -7.78 -8.82
C GLN A 37 -10.98 -8.50 -8.88
N ASN A 38 -11.12 -9.52 -9.71
CA ASN A 38 -12.36 -10.28 -9.90
C ASN A 38 -12.53 -11.42 -8.90
N SER A 39 -11.53 -11.68 -8.07
CA SER A 39 -11.62 -12.66 -6.99
C SER A 39 -12.76 -12.27 -6.04
N GLY A 40 -13.73 -13.18 -5.88
CA GLY A 40 -14.82 -13.00 -4.94
C GLY A 40 -14.29 -12.83 -3.51
N ALA A 41 -15.09 -12.21 -2.63
CA ALA A 41 -14.70 -12.00 -1.23
C ALA A 41 -14.23 -13.29 -0.53
N TRP A 42 -14.82 -14.44 -0.91
CA TRP A 42 -14.46 -15.75 -0.39
C TRP A 42 -13.07 -16.25 -0.79
N SER A 43 -12.61 -16.00 -2.02
CA SER A 43 -11.27 -16.41 -2.42
C SER A 43 -10.21 -15.55 -1.74
N ARG A 44 -10.50 -14.25 -1.52
CA ARG A 44 -9.64 -13.37 -0.71
C ARG A 44 -9.56 -13.83 0.74
N LEU A 45 -10.69 -14.22 1.33
CA LEU A 45 -10.72 -14.80 2.68
C LEU A 45 -9.95 -16.12 2.77
N LYS A 46 -10.11 -17.02 1.78
CA LYS A 46 -9.33 -18.27 1.73
C LYS A 46 -7.84 -18.01 1.61
N LEU A 47 -7.43 -17.04 0.78
CA LEU A 47 -6.03 -16.64 0.64
C LEU A 47 -5.48 -16.05 1.94
N GLY A 48 -6.26 -15.22 2.63
CA GLY A 48 -5.89 -14.70 3.96
C GLY A 48 -5.79 -15.81 5.00
N ALA A 49 -6.69 -16.80 4.96
CA ALA A 49 -6.69 -17.93 5.87
C ALA A 49 -5.53 -18.91 5.61
N SER A 50 -5.16 -19.16 4.34
CA SER A 50 -3.98 -19.98 4.03
C SER A 50 -2.68 -19.32 4.49
N ASN A 51 -2.62 -17.99 4.44
CA ASN A 51 -1.47 -17.22 4.90
C ASN A 51 -1.43 -17.08 6.43
N PHE A 52 -2.42 -17.62 7.15
CA PHE A 52 -2.50 -17.50 8.60
C PHE A 52 -1.33 -18.21 9.31
N THR A 53 -0.83 -19.31 8.74
CA THR A 53 0.34 -20.04 9.26
C THR A 53 1.67 -19.31 9.01
N LEU A 54 1.68 -18.34 8.09
CA LEU A 54 2.84 -17.51 7.77
C LEU A 54 2.87 -16.22 8.58
N LEU A 55 1.87 -15.98 9.44
CA LEU A 55 1.87 -14.83 10.33
C LEU A 55 2.96 -14.98 11.40
N PRO A 56 3.71 -13.90 11.72
CA PRO A 56 4.62 -13.87 12.84
C PRO A 56 3.87 -14.19 14.12
N LEU A 57 4.60 -14.81 15.04
CA LEU A 57 4.08 -15.18 16.34
C LEU A 57 3.44 -14.00 17.09
N SER A 58 3.99 -12.79 16.92
CA SER A 58 3.44 -11.56 17.49
C SER A 58 2.00 -11.31 17.03
N CYS A 59 1.71 -11.41 15.73
CA CYS A 59 0.37 -11.23 15.19
C CYS A 59 -0.59 -12.32 15.65
N LEU A 60 -0.13 -13.57 15.73
CA LEU A 60 -0.94 -14.66 16.26
C LEU A 60 -1.30 -14.43 17.74
N ILE A 61 -0.32 -14.02 18.55
CA ILE A 61 -0.53 -13.65 19.96
C ILE A 61 -1.56 -12.52 20.07
N TRP A 62 -1.47 -11.50 19.22
CA TRP A 62 -2.43 -10.40 19.17
C TRP A 62 -3.85 -10.85 18.82
N LEU A 63 -3.99 -11.76 17.86
CA LEU A 63 -5.28 -12.30 17.43
C LEU A 63 -5.92 -13.12 18.56
N VAL A 64 -5.12 -13.98 19.19
CA VAL A 64 -5.56 -14.78 20.35
C VAL A 64 -5.95 -13.86 21.51
N LEU A 65 -5.14 -12.84 21.83
CA LEU A 65 -5.44 -11.88 22.89
C LEU A 65 -6.71 -11.08 22.61
N SER A 66 -6.93 -10.65 21.36
CA SER A 66 -8.14 -9.93 20.97
C SER A 66 -9.39 -10.81 21.13
N TYR A 67 -9.28 -12.08 20.75
CA TYR A 67 -10.37 -13.05 20.87
C TYR A 67 -10.66 -13.43 22.34
N VAL A 68 -9.63 -13.81 23.09
CA VAL A 68 -9.73 -14.17 24.52
C VAL A 68 -10.18 -12.98 25.35
N GLY A 69 -9.67 -11.78 25.06
CA GLY A 69 -10.10 -10.55 25.71
C GLY A 69 -11.58 -10.25 25.46
N GLY A 70 -12.04 -10.40 24.20
CA GLY A 70 -13.45 -10.21 23.86
C GLY A 70 -14.38 -11.18 24.61
N ILE A 71 -14.00 -12.46 24.68
CA ILE A 71 -14.73 -13.47 25.47
C ILE A 71 -14.66 -13.15 26.97
N GLY A 72 -13.51 -12.73 27.47
CA GLY A 72 -13.30 -12.40 28.89
C GLY A 72 -14.21 -11.26 29.37
N ILE A 73 -14.35 -10.21 28.55
CA ILE A 73 -15.29 -9.10 28.80
C ILE A 73 -16.72 -9.60 28.85
N LEU A 74 -17.10 -10.52 27.97
CA LEU A 74 -18.45 -11.08 27.92
C LEU A 74 -18.75 -12.00 29.10
N LYS A 75 -17.74 -12.70 29.66
CA LYS A 75 -17.98 -13.78 30.63
C LYS A 75 -18.12 -13.30 32.07
N GLU A 76 -17.38 -12.30 32.56
CA GLU A 76 -17.43 -11.92 34.00
C GLU A 76 -16.81 -10.55 34.35
N ARG A 77 -17.45 -9.82 35.28
CA ARG A 77 -17.04 -8.46 35.75
C ARG A 77 -15.63 -8.39 36.37
N LYS A 78 -15.09 -9.51 36.88
CA LYS A 78 -13.79 -9.55 37.56
C LYS A 78 -12.60 -9.44 36.59
N TRP A 79 -12.80 -9.82 35.32
CA TRP A 79 -11.74 -9.79 34.30
C TRP A 79 -11.48 -8.39 33.74
N ASN A 80 -12.43 -7.47 33.89
CA ASN A 80 -12.32 -6.10 33.39
C ASN A 80 -11.09 -5.37 33.94
N GLY A 81 -10.71 -5.62 35.20
CA GLY A 81 -9.51 -4.99 35.80
C GLY A 81 -8.20 -5.43 35.14
N TYR A 82 -8.08 -6.73 34.83
CA TYR A 82 -6.89 -7.27 34.17
C TYR A 82 -6.81 -6.85 32.71
N VAL A 83 -7.95 -6.86 32.00
CA VAL A 83 -8.03 -6.42 30.60
C VAL A 83 -7.72 -4.92 30.46
N ALA A 84 -8.19 -4.09 31.40
CA ALA A 84 -7.91 -2.65 31.43
C ALA A 84 -6.41 -2.34 31.59
N LEU A 85 -5.64 -3.23 32.23
CA LEU A 85 -4.19 -3.06 32.43
C LEU A 85 -3.35 -3.71 31.32
N LEU A 86 -3.85 -4.78 30.71
CA LEU A 86 -3.19 -5.46 29.60
C LEU A 86 -3.21 -4.61 28.32
N LEU A 87 -4.29 -3.85 28.10
CA LEU A 87 -4.49 -3.06 26.89
C LEU A 87 -3.47 -1.94 26.66
N PRO A 88 -3.17 -1.08 27.66
CA PRO A 88 -2.17 -0.03 27.51
C PRO A 88 -0.78 -0.60 27.22
N LEU A 89 -0.44 -1.74 27.86
CA LEU A 89 0.83 -2.43 27.64
C LEU A 89 0.92 -2.94 26.19
N LEU A 90 -0.15 -3.54 25.70
CA LEU A 90 -0.28 -4.01 24.33
C LEU A 90 -0.22 -2.86 23.32
N ALA A 91 -0.97 -1.78 23.53
CA ALA A 91 -0.92 -0.59 22.69
C ALA A 91 0.49 0.03 22.66
N PHE A 92 1.18 0.05 23.79
CA PHE A 92 2.56 0.52 23.89
C PHE A 92 3.53 -0.37 23.09
N LEU A 93 3.39 -1.70 23.18
CA LEU A 93 4.18 -2.63 22.37
C LEU A 93 3.89 -2.47 20.87
N ALA A 94 2.63 -2.24 20.48
CA ALA A 94 2.28 -1.94 19.10
C ALA A 94 2.89 -0.63 18.61
N LEU A 95 2.92 0.41 19.45
CA LEU A 95 3.58 1.69 19.14
C LEU A 95 5.08 1.52 18.96
N LEU A 96 5.74 0.73 19.81
CA LEU A 96 7.16 0.42 19.67
C LEU A 96 7.44 -0.35 18.38
N ASN A 97 6.59 -1.31 18.02
CA ASN A 97 6.73 -2.05 16.77
C ASN A 97 6.48 -1.16 15.54
N ALA A 98 5.44 -0.32 15.58
CA ALA A 98 5.12 0.61 14.50
C ALA A 98 6.21 1.69 14.33
N HIS A 99 6.85 2.12 15.40
CA HIS A 99 7.99 3.04 15.33
C HIS A 99 9.15 2.41 14.57
N ASN A 100 9.48 1.14 14.84
CA ASN A 100 10.52 0.42 14.12
C ASN A 100 10.17 0.17 12.64
N GLU A 101 8.91 -0.14 12.33
CA GLU A 101 8.46 -0.35 10.94
C GLU A 101 8.39 0.95 10.12
N SER A 102 8.14 2.10 10.77
CA SER A 102 8.03 3.40 10.09
C SER A 102 9.35 3.84 9.46
N TYR A 103 10.49 3.41 9.99
CA TYR A 103 11.82 3.66 9.39
C TYR A 103 12.17 2.70 8.25
N SER A 104 11.42 1.59 8.11
CA SER A 104 11.70 0.53 7.14
C SER A 104 10.77 0.57 5.93
N ARG A 105 9.93 1.61 5.78
CA ARG A 105 9.17 1.81 4.54
C ARG A 105 10.13 2.22 3.44
N SER A 106 10.67 1.22 2.75
CA SER A 106 11.37 1.42 1.49
C SER A 106 10.51 2.32 0.60
N PRO A 107 11.09 3.37 0.00
CA PRO A 107 10.36 4.20 -0.94
C PRO A 107 9.73 3.31 -2.02
N PRO A 108 8.61 3.73 -2.63
CA PRO A 108 8.01 2.99 -3.74
C PRO A 108 9.10 2.59 -4.73
N GLY A 109 9.08 1.32 -5.15
CA GLY A 109 10.14 0.78 -6.00
C GLY A 109 10.41 1.62 -7.25
N ASP A 110 9.47 2.38 -7.78
CA ASP A 110 9.71 3.21 -8.97
C ASP A 110 10.35 4.58 -8.69
N VAL A 111 10.55 4.99 -7.43
CA VAL A 111 11.08 6.34 -7.10
C VAL A 111 12.46 6.57 -7.69
N PHE A 112 13.33 5.56 -7.72
CA PHE A 112 14.69 5.70 -8.26
C PHE A 112 14.72 5.97 -9.78
N LEU A 113 13.62 5.71 -10.49
CA LEU A 113 13.50 5.97 -11.92
C LEU A 113 13.28 7.46 -12.21
N TYR A 114 12.79 8.23 -11.24
CA TYR A 114 12.53 9.65 -11.42
C TYR A 114 13.79 10.46 -11.09
N PRO A 115 14.26 11.32 -12.01
CA PRO A 115 15.31 12.27 -11.70
C PRO A 115 14.79 13.32 -10.70
N SER A 116 15.71 13.92 -9.95
CA SER A 116 15.38 15.12 -9.17
C SER A 116 15.09 16.30 -10.09
N GLU A 117 14.34 17.29 -9.59
CA GLU A 117 14.09 18.54 -10.32
C GLU A 117 15.41 19.26 -10.66
N ASP A 118 16.35 19.29 -9.72
CA ASP A 118 17.69 19.86 -9.95
C ASP A 118 18.44 19.17 -11.10
N TYR A 119 18.31 17.84 -11.21
CA TYR A 119 18.90 17.10 -12.32
C TYR A 119 18.30 17.52 -13.67
N LEU A 120 16.96 17.65 -13.75
CA LEU A 120 16.27 18.10 -14.96
C LEU A 120 16.68 19.52 -15.37
N VAL A 121 16.73 20.45 -14.40
CA VAL A 121 17.14 21.84 -14.63
C VAL A 121 18.59 21.90 -15.13
N LYS A 122 19.48 21.09 -14.56
CA LYS A 122 20.91 21.15 -14.90
C LYS A 122 21.25 20.50 -16.25
N HIS A 123 20.57 19.42 -16.62
CA HIS A 123 20.98 18.61 -17.78
C HIS A 123 20.03 18.68 -18.97
N HIS A 124 18.78 19.10 -18.78
CA HIS A 124 17.75 19.02 -19.82
C HIS A 124 16.99 20.33 -20.08
N LEU A 125 17.17 21.36 -19.25
CA LEU A 125 16.59 22.67 -19.48
C LEU A 125 17.52 23.56 -20.31
N ASP A 126 16.99 24.18 -21.37
CA ASP A 126 17.73 25.17 -22.15
C ASP A 126 17.59 26.56 -21.51
N GLY A 127 18.57 26.91 -20.68
CA GLY A 127 18.69 28.25 -20.12
C GLY A 127 18.07 28.43 -18.73
N PRO A 128 17.99 29.69 -18.26
CA PRO A 128 17.55 29.97 -16.90
C PRO A 128 16.05 29.70 -16.69
N LEU A 129 15.70 29.34 -15.47
CA LEU A 129 14.30 29.20 -15.05
C LEU A 129 13.54 30.51 -15.21
N SER A 130 12.29 30.39 -15.64
CA SER A 130 11.35 31.49 -15.73
C SER A 130 11.10 32.11 -14.36
N ARG A 131 10.82 33.41 -14.33
CA ARG A 131 10.43 34.12 -13.10
C ARG A 131 9.00 33.79 -12.65
N SER A 132 8.17 33.26 -13.54
CA SER A 132 6.79 32.88 -13.26
C SER A 132 6.66 31.38 -12.98
N ILE A 133 5.85 30.99 -12.01
CA ILE A 133 5.58 29.58 -11.66
C ILE A 133 5.01 28.79 -12.85
N SER A 134 4.10 29.38 -13.62
CA SER A 134 3.55 28.75 -14.84
C SER A 134 4.65 28.46 -15.86
N GLY A 135 5.51 29.44 -16.12
CA GLY A 135 6.65 29.27 -17.01
C GLY A 135 7.65 28.22 -16.52
N GLN A 136 7.87 28.10 -15.21
CA GLN A 136 8.71 27.05 -14.63
C GLN A 136 8.10 25.66 -14.82
N TYR A 137 6.78 25.53 -14.65
CA TYR A 137 6.07 24.28 -14.90
C TYR A 137 6.21 23.83 -16.37
N ASP A 138 6.00 24.74 -17.32
CA ASP A 138 6.13 24.42 -18.74
C ASP A 138 7.58 24.05 -19.11
N GLN A 139 8.55 24.77 -18.56
CA GLN A 139 9.98 24.48 -18.71
C GLN A 139 10.37 23.11 -18.13
N LEU A 140 9.90 22.77 -16.93
CA LEU A 140 10.15 21.47 -16.31
C LEU A 140 9.48 20.34 -17.09
N LYS A 141 8.28 20.58 -17.63
CA LYS A 141 7.60 19.63 -18.50
C LYS A 141 8.38 19.37 -19.79
N GLU A 142 8.93 20.40 -20.40
CA GLU A 142 9.79 20.26 -21.59
C GLU A 142 11.10 19.53 -21.25
N ALA A 143 11.76 19.92 -20.15
CA ALA A 143 12.97 19.24 -19.66
C ALA A 143 12.70 17.75 -19.37
N TRP A 144 11.53 17.43 -18.79
CA TRP A 144 11.08 16.05 -18.59
C TRP A 144 10.93 15.29 -19.91
N GLN A 145 10.30 15.89 -20.92
CA GLN A 145 10.17 15.27 -22.24
C GLN A 145 11.53 14.99 -22.87
N ARG A 146 12.48 15.92 -22.76
CA ARG A 146 13.85 15.74 -23.25
C ARG A 146 14.61 14.67 -22.48
N TYR A 147 14.43 14.60 -21.16
CA TYR A 147 14.95 13.52 -20.33
C TYR A 147 14.46 12.15 -20.82
N LEU A 148 13.16 12.03 -21.11
CA LEU A 148 12.59 10.79 -21.64
C LEU A 148 13.18 10.42 -23.01
N ILE A 149 13.30 11.40 -23.92
CA ILE A 149 13.91 11.16 -25.24
C ILE A 149 15.37 10.69 -25.08
N ALA A 150 16.16 11.39 -24.27
CA ALA A 150 17.60 11.17 -24.15
C ALA A 150 17.95 9.87 -23.40
N ASN A 151 17.24 9.56 -22.31
CA ASN A 151 17.61 8.48 -21.41
C ASN A 151 16.76 7.21 -21.57
N TRP A 152 15.60 7.31 -22.21
CA TRP A 152 14.64 6.20 -22.28
C TRP A 152 14.30 5.75 -23.70
N SER A 153 14.44 6.61 -24.73
CA SER A 153 14.12 6.19 -26.10
C SER A 153 15.15 5.21 -26.65
N ARG A 154 14.68 4.11 -27.25
CA ARG A 154 15.52 3.11 -27.94
C ARG A 154 15.52 3.26 -29.47
N ASP A 155 14.68 4.16 -29.99
CA ASP A 155 14.50 4.35 -31.42
C ASP A 155 15.66 5.13 -32.03
N THR A 156 15.91 4.92 -33.32
CA THR A 156 16.81 5.75 -34.14
C THR A 156 16.03 6.27 -35.36
N PRO A 157 15.60 7.55 -35.40
CA PRO A 157 15.86 8.61 -34.42
C PRO A 157 15.03 8.46 -33.13
N PRO A 158 15.53 8.99 -31.99
CA PRO A 158 14.83 8.90 -30.72
C PRO A 158 13.54 9.73 -30.75
N THR A 159 12.47 9.19 -30.18
CA THR A 159 11.15 9.84 -30.14
C THR A 159 10.62 9.92 -28.71
N LEU A 160 9.86 10.97 -28.40
CA LEU A 160 9.23 11.13 -27.08
C LEU A 160 8.34 9.93 -26.74
N MET A 161 7.58 9.48 -27.73
CA MET A 161 6.64 8.37 -27.59
C MET A 161 7.35 7.05 -27.21
N SER A 162 8.53 6.79 -27.78
CA SER A 162 9.37 5.64 -27.44
C SER A 162 9.96 5.78 -26.03
N GLY A 163 10.43 6.97 -25.66
CA GLY A 163 10.92 7.24 -24.30
C GLY A 163 9.85 7.08 -23.21
N GLU A 164 8.64 7.61 -23.44
CA GLU A 164 7.49 7.44 -22.54
C GLU A 164 7.12 5.96 -22.36
N TRP A 165 7.17 5.19 -23.46
CA TRP A 165 6.85 3.77 -23.45
C TRP A 165 7.85 2.96 -22.62
N GLU A 166 9.14 3.14 -22.86
CA GLU A 166 10.20 2.42 -22.14
C GLU A 166 10.25 2.81 -20.66
N PHE A 167 10.04 4.09 -20.35
CA PHE A 167 9.91 4.54 -18.96
C PHE A 167 8.72 3.89 -18.25
N LEU A 168 7.57 3.78 -18.94
CA LEU A 168 6.38 3.12 -18.40
C LEU A 168 6.65 1.63 -18.11
N LEU A 169 7.35 0.93 -18.99
CA LEU A 169 7.75 -0.46 -18.78
C LEU A 169 8.67 -0.61 -17.58
N ALA A 170 9.72 0.21 -17.48
CA ALA A 170 10.64 0.19 -16.36
C ALA A 170 9.94 0.45 -15.02
N ARG A 171 8.95 1.35 -15.01
CA ARG A 171 8.11 1.60 -13.82
C ARG A 171 7.31 0.38 -13.39
N ILE A 172 6.78 -0.36 -14.35
CA ILE A 172 6.02 -1.58 -14.05
C ILE A 172 6.96 -2.65 -13.49
N GLU A 173 8.12 -2.85 -14.10
CA GLU A 173 9.15 -3.77 -13.63
C GLU A 173 9.60 -3.43 -12.19
N ALA A 174 9.94 -2.16 -11.94
CA ALA A 174 10.38 -1.71 -10.61
C ALA A 174 9.31 -1.90 -9.53
N ARG A 175 8.03 -1.69 -9.88
CA ARG A 175 6.91 -1.94 -8.96
C ARG A 175 6.68 -3.42 -8.70
N ASN A 176 6.82 -4.27 -9.72
CA ASN A 176 6.68 -5.71 -9.55
C ASN A 176 7.76 -6.26 -8.61
N HIS A 177 9.00 -5.78 -8.74
CA HIS A 177 10.08 -6.10 -7.80
C HIS A 177 9.77 -5.63 -6.37
N SER A 178 9.39 -4.35 -6.19
CA SER A 178 9.07 -3.83 -4.86
C SER A 178 7.85 -4.52 -4.22
N LYS A 179 6.87 -4.96 -5.01
CA LYS A 179 5.74 -5.74 -4.50
C LYS A 179 6.18 -7.07 -3.91
N ALA A 180 7.04 -7.81 -4.61
CA ALA A 180 7.58 -9.07 -4.12
C ALA A 180 8.23 -8.89 -2.73
N ASP A 181 9.03 -7.83 -2.57
CA ASP A 181 9.68 -7.49 -1.29
C ASP A 181 8.69 -6.99 -0.22
N SER A 182 7.60 -6.33 -0.64
CA SER A 182 6.59 -5.79 0.29
C SER A 182 5.61 -6.84 0.79
N ILE A 183 5.28 -7.88 0.02
CA ILE A 183 4.41 -8.98 0.44
C ILE A 183 5.04 -9.74 1.61
N GLU A 184 6.37 -9.81 1.63
CA GLU A 184 7.13 -10.40 2.74
C GLU A 184 7.03 -9.56 4.04
N ASN A 185 6.82 -8.25 3.92
CA ASN A 185 6.95 -7.30 5.04
C ASN A 185 5.64 -6.55 5.44
N GLY A 186 4.59 -6.56 4.60
CA GLY A 186 3.53 -5.55 4.62
C GLY A 186 2.22 -5.89 5.36
N ASN A 187 2.02 -7.12 5.83
CA ASN A 187 0.70 -7.54 6.34
C ASN A 187 0.38 -7.16 7.81
N TYR A 188 1.30 -6.53 8.54
CA TYR A 188 1.14 -6.35 9.99
C TYR A 188 0.41 -5.07 10.40
N THR A 189 0.54 -4.01 9.59
CA THR A 189 0.00 -2.69 9.96
C THR A 189 -1.53 -2.60 9.82
N ALA A 190 -2.12 -3.08 8.72
CA ALA A 190 -3.56 -3.01 8.50
C ALA A 190 -4.36 -3.86 9.50
N VAL A 191 -3.82 -5.02 9.89
CA VAL A 191 -4.40 -5.89 10.92
C VAL A 191 -4.38 -5.19 12.28
N GLY A 192 -3.29 -4.50 12.63
CA GLY A 192 -3.21 -3.70 13.86
C GLY A 192 -4.24 -2.58 13.95
N TRP A 193 -4.47 -1.84 12.86
CA TRP A 193 -5.50 -0.80 12.79
C TRP A 193 -6.92 -1.37 12.91
N PHE A 194 -7.20 -2.47 12.21
CA PHE A 194 -8.50 -3.13 12.29
C PHE A 194 -8.81 -3.63 13.69
N ILE A 195 -7.84 -4.27 14.35
CA ILE A 195 -7.97 -4.73 15.75
C ILE A 195 -8.24 -3.54 16.67
N SER A 196 -7.50 -2.44 16.52
CA SER A 196 -7.66 -1.23 17.36
C SER A 196 -9.04 -0.58 17.19
N LEU A 197 -9.53 -0.46 15.95
CA LEU A 197 -10.81 0.16 15.63
C LEU A 197 -12.00 -0.71 16.06
N PHE A 198 -11.93 -2.01 15.80
CA PHE A 198 -12.94 -2.98 16.26
C PHE A 198 -13.04 -2.95 17.79
N TRP A 199 -11.91 -2.80 18.49
CA TRP A 199 -11.89 -2.75 19.94
C TRP A 199 -12.45 -1.45 20.53
N GLY A 200 -12.15 -0.30 19.92
CA GLY A 200 -12.76 0.99 20.31
C GLY A 200 -14.29 0.94 20.22
N LEU A 201 -14.83 0.27 19.21
CA LEU A 201 -16.28 0.03 19.08
C LEU A 201 -16.82 -0.86 20.19
N MET A 202 -16.12 -1.95 20.54
CA MET A 202 -16.54 -2.85 21.61
C MET A 202 -16.57 -2.16 22.99
N VAL A 203 -15.55 -1.34 23.30
CA VAL A 203 -15.51 -0.56 24.56
C VAL A 203 -16.61 0.49 24.60
N GLY A 204 -16.83 1.23 23.50
CA GLY A 204 -17.93 2.19 23.43
C GLY A 204 -19.30 1.52 23.63
N PHE A 205 -19.45 0.29 23.12
CA PHE A 205 -20.69 -0.48 23.28
C PHE A 205 -20.92 -0.94 24.72
N THR A 206 -19.87 -1.35 25.45
CA THR A 206 -20.02 -1.75 26.86
C THR A 206 -20.35 -0.58 27.77
N GLU A 207 -19.73 0.60 27.57
CA GLU A 207 -20.08 1.82 28.30
C GLU A 207 -21.52 2.25 28.04
N LEU A 208 -21.97 2.18 26.78
CA LEU A 208 -23.36 2.48 26.41
C LEU A 208 -24.34 1.54 27.13
N ILE A 209 -24.04 0.24 27.19
CA ILE A 209 -24.87 -0.74 27.92
C ILE A 209 -24.91 -0.40 29.41
N GLU A 210 -23.78 -0.12 30.05
CA GLU A 210 -23.75 0.27 31.46
C GLU A 210 -24.58 1.54 31.71
N LEU A 211 -24.50 2.53 30.82
CA LEU A 211 -25.23 3.78 30.95
C LEU A 211 -26.74 3.55 30.81
N ILE A 212 -27.16 2.68 29.89
CA ILE A 212 -28.56 2.23 29.75
C ILE A 212 -29.03 1.49 31.00
N GLN A 213 -28.20 0.60 31.57
CA GLN A 213 -28.55 -0.15 32.79
C GLN A 213 -28.70 0.77 34.01
N ARG A 214 -27.78 1.73 34.21
CA ARG A 214 -27.89 2.74 35.27
C ARG A 214 -29.10 3.65 35.10
N ALA A 215 -29.42 4.04 33.87
CA ALA A 215 -30.61 4.84 33.58
C ALA A 215 -31.91 4.08 33.86
N ARG A 216 -31.94 2.75 33.65
CA ARG A 216 -33.08 1.91 34.02
C ARG A 216 -33.22 1.74 35.53
N SER A 217 -32.13 1.49 36.27
CA SER A 217 -32.23 1.28 37.72
C SER A 217 -32.77 2.51 38.46
N LYS A 218 -32.42 3.71 38.00
CA LYS A 218 -32.92 4.98 38.56
C LYS A 218 -34.40 5.25 38.30
N ARG A 219 -35.05 4.56 37.36
CA ARG A 219 -36.51 4.71 37.13
C ARG A 219 -37.35 3.77 37.98
N CYS A 220 -36.75 2.72 38.54
CA CYS A 220 -37.45 1.71 39.34
C CYS A 220 -37.27 1.92 40.86
N ALA A 221 -36.42 2.86 41.26
CA ALA A 221 -36.26 3.33 42.63
C ALA A 221 -37.00 4.67 42.79
#